data_AF-A0A498L464-F1
#
_entry.id   AF-A0A498L464-F1
#
_cell.length_a   1.000
_cell.length_b   1.000
_cell.length_c   1.000
_cell.angle_alpha   90.00
_cell.angle_beta   90.00
_cell.angle_gamma   90.00
#
_symmetry.space_group_name_H-M   'P 1'
#
loop_
_entity.id
_entity.type
_entity.pdbx_description
1 polymer ?
#
loop_
_entity_poly.entity_id
_entity_poly.type
_entity_poly.pdbx_seq_one_letter_code
_entity_poly.pdbx_strand_id
1 'polypeptide(L)'
;MSRKSTEFFKWTDNKVELLLPVTQEYKVAKASENIDWETCQNKYAEILDRLKEQYPVDDIAYPHSKDDLTKLIITTKLKAIRLKYRHAVDSGKRSGHGRVVLLYFELCEQIWGGSPAVTTINCGIETSGINNHRSTTDDSYPPGLNESYQMKDSSLNLHRKISS
;
A
#
# COMPACT_ATOMS: atom_id res chain seq x y z
N MET A 1 -16.22 37.97 -31.00
CA MET A 1 -16.68 36.91 -30.07
C MET A 1 -15.60 36.75 -28.99
N SER A 2 -15.89 37.09 -27.74
CA SER A 2 -14.92 36.87 -26.66
C SER A 2 -14.83 35.37 -26.37
N ARG A 3 -13.61 34.81 -26.32
CA ARG A 3 -13.42 33.45 -25.78
C ARG A 3 -13.69 33.56 -24.29
N LYS A 4 -14.80 32.99 -23.80
CA LYS A 4 -14.97 32.77 -22.36
C LYS A 4 -13.73 31.98 -21.91
N SER A 5 -12.94 32.52 -21.00
CA SER A 5 -11.88 31.74 -20.39
C SER A 5 -12.54 30.54 -19.72
N THR A 6 -12.06 29.34 -20.04
CA THR A 6 -12.46 28.16 -19.28
C THR A 6 -11.75 28.27 -17.94
N GLU A 7 -12.38 28.93 -16.97
CA GLU A 7 -11.86 29.07 -15.62
C GLU A 7 -11.66 27.67 -15.01
N PHE A 8 -10.41 27.21 -15.01
CA PHE A 8 -10.07 25.87 -14.53
C PHE A 8 -10.30 25.81 -13.02
N PHE A 9 -11.00 24.76 -12.55
CA PHE A 9 -11.29 24.59 -11.13
C PHE A 9 -10.02 24.62 -10.28
N LYS A 10 -9.88 25.66 -9.44
CA LYS A 10 -8.73 25.84 -8.57
C LYS A 10 -8.96 25.16 -7.22
N TRP A 11 -7.98 24.33 -6.83
CA TRP A 11 -7.88 23.78 -5.48
C TRP A 11 -7.12 24.74 -4.57
N THR A 12 -7.86 25.42 -3.68
CA THR A 12 -7.31 26.13 -2.51
C THR A 12 -7.05 25.16 -1.37
N ASP A 13 -6.31 25.59 -0.34
CA ASP A 13 -6.09 24.78 0.86
C ASP A 13 -7.43 24.48 1.57
N ASN A 14 -8.30 25.49 1.77
CA ASN A 14 -9.65 25.35 2.34
C ASN A 14 -10.49 24.25 1.66
N LYS A 15 -10.46 24.19 0.32
CA LYS A 15 -11.18 23.13 -0.45
C LYS A 15 -10.59 21.74 -0.21
N VAL A 16 -9.30 21.62 0.09
CA VAL A 16 -8.64 20.36 0.42
C VAL A 16 -8.91 19.97 1.87
N GLU A 17 -8.91 20.96 2.76
CA GLU A 17 -9.29 20.85 4.17
C GLU A 17 -10.75 20.40 4.35
N LEU A 18 -11.64 20.71 3.41
CA LEU A 18 -13.00 20.13 3.36
C LEU A 18 -13.03 18.74 2.69
N LEU A 19 -12.29 18.55 1.57
CA LEU A 19 -12.31 17.29 0.82
C LEU A 19 -11.80 16.09 1.63
N LEU A 20 -10.73 16.26 2.39
CA LEU A 20 -10.05 15.14 3.06
C LEU A 20 -10.87 14.60 4.25
N PRO A 21 -11.45 15.41 5.16
CA PRO A 21 -12.35 14.92 6.21
C PRO A 21 -13.59 14.23 5.63
N VAL A 22 -14.25 14.80 4.60
CA VAL A 22 -15.38 14.13 3.93
C VAL A 22 -14.98 12.75 3.36
N THR A 23 -13.75 12.63 2.85
CA THR A 23 -13.20 11.34 2.38
C THR A 23 -12.93 10.37 3.53
N GLN A 24 -12.48 10.87 4.69
CA GLN A 24 -12.30 10.06 5.90
C GLN A 24 -13.64 9.60 6.49
N GLU A 25 -14.60 10.50 6.66
CA GLU A 25 -15.97 10.20 7.11
C GLU A 25 -16.63 9.14 6.23
N TYR A 26 -16.43 9.24 4.91
CA TYR A 26 -16.87 8.23 3.97
C TYR A 26 -16.22 6.86 4.24
N LYS A 27 -14.89 6.82 4.42
CA LYS A 27 -14.16 5.59 4.78
C LYS A 27 -14.66 5.00 6.10
N VAL A 28 -14.87 5.83 7.13
CA VAL A 28 -15.34 5.40 8.45
C VAL A 28 -16.77 4.85 8.37
N ALA A 29 -17.66 5.49 7.60
CA ALA A 29 -19.01 4.99 7.37
C ALA A 29 -18.99 3.60 6.72
N LYS A 30 -18.23 3.40 5.62
CA LYS A 30 -18.10 2.09 4.98
C LYS A 30 -17.44 1.05 5.89
N ALA A 31 -16.46 1.44 6.71
CA ALA A 31 -15.87 0.54 7.70
C ALA A 31 -16.88 0.08 8.77
N SER A 32 -17.84 0.92 9.16
CA SER A 32 -18.93 0.52 10.07
C SER A 32 -19.91 -0.50 9.45
N GLU A 33 -20.02 -0.52 8.13
CA GLU A 33 -20.74 -1.53 7.34
C GLU A 33 -19.88 -2.79 7.07
N ASN A 34 -18.64 -2.86 7.60
CA ASN A 34 -17.61 -3.86 7.26
C ASN A 34 -17.24 -3.92 5.77
N ILE A 35 -17.32 -2.77 5.08
CA ILE A 35 -16.98 -2.61 3.66
C ILE A 35 -15.67 -1.82 3.54
N ASP A 36 -14.70 -2.37 2.81
CA ASP A 36 -13.56 -1.56 2.36
C ASP A 36 -14.03 -0.54 1.32
N TRP A 37 -14.00 0.74 1.72
CA TRP A 37 -14.33 1.89 0.88
C TRP A 37 -13.56 1.92 -0.45
N GLU A 38 -12.39 1.26 -0.55
CA GLU A 38 -11.65 1.20 -1.81
C GLU A 38 -12.31 0.31 -2.86
N THR A 39 -13.11 -0.68 -2.45
CA THR A 39 -13.85 -1.58 -3.35
C THR A 39 -15.10 -0.93 -3.96
N CYS A 40 -15.66 0.09 -3.31
CA CYS A 40 -16.86 0.79 -3.74
C CYS A 40 -16.67 1.50 -5.10
N GLN A 41 -17.30 0.98 -6.15
CA GLN A 41 -17.18 1.49 -7.53
C GLN A 41 -17.69 2.94 -7.68
N ASN A 42 -18.67 3.31 -6.86
CA ASN A 42 -19.28 4.63 -6.83
C ASN A 42 -18.65 5.57 -5.79
N LYS A 43 -17.59 5.19 -5.05
CA LYS A 43 -17.02 5.98 -3.93
C LYS A 43 -16.82 7.46 -4.23
N TYR A 44 -16.29 7.79 -5.41
CA TYR A 44 -16.11 9.19 -5.80
C TYR A 44 -17.44 9.93 -5.98
N ALA A 45 -18.50 9.29 -6.47
CA ALA A 45 -19.83 9.92 -6.50
C ALA A 45 -20.36 10.14 -5.08
N GLU A 46 -20.34 9.12 -4.22
CA GLU A 46 -20.83 9.25 -2.82
C GLU A 46 -20.02 10.28 -2.01
N ILE A 47 -18.71 10.43 -2.27
CA ILE A 47 -17.86 11.50 -1.70
C ILE A 47 -18.20 12.87 -2.30
N LEU A 48 -18.57 12.96 -3.59
CA LEU A 48 -18.99 14.21 -4.21
C LEU A 48 -20.26 14.75 -3.56
N ASP A 49 -21.24 13.88 -3.34
CA ASP A 49 -22.55 14.26 -2.83
C ASP A 49 -22.41 14.81 -1.40
N ARG A 50 -21.70 14.09 -0.53
CA ARG A 50 -21.32 14.57 0.82
C ARG A 50 -20.53 15.87 0.80
N LEU A 51 -19.60 16.03 -0.15
CA LEU A 51 -18.82 17.26 -0.30
C LEU A 51 -19.70 18.45 -0.73
N LYS A 52 -20.76 18.21 -1.52
CA LYS A 52 -21.73 19.25 -1.91
C LYS A 52 -22.72 19.60 -0.80
N GLU A 53 -23.03 18.66 0.08
CA GLU A 53 -23.83 18.88 1.30
C GLU A 53 -23.08 19.74 2.31
N GLN A 54 -21.78 19.47 2.51
CA GLN A 54 -20.92 20.24 3.42
C GLN A 54 -20.28 21.49 2.77
N TYR A 55 -20.58 21.80 1.50
CA TYR A 55 -19.97 22.93 0.81
C TYR A 55 -20.50 24.25 1.39
N PRO A 56 -19.62 25.12 1.94
CA PRO A 56 -20.07 26.37 2.55
C PRO A 56 -20.59 27.35 1.49
N VAL A 57 -21.48 28.23 1.93
CA VAL A 57 -22.09 29.30 1.11
C VAL A 57 -21.15 30.50 0.93
N ASP A 58 -19.96 30.45 1.54
CA ASP A 58 -19.06 31.60 1.73
C ASP A 58 -18.13 31.84 0.52
N ASP A 59 -18.58 32.71 -0.38
CA ASP A 59 -18.02 32.96 -1.72
C ASP A 59 -16.55 33.42 -1.70
N ILE A 60 -16.13 34.16 -0.66
CA ILE A 60 -14.76 34.71 -0.55
C ILE A 60 -13.71 33.60 -0.42
N ALA A 61 -14.02 32.57 0.38
CA ALA A 61 -13.13 31.43 0.61
C ALA A 61 -13.28 30.33 -0.46
N TYR A 62 -14.43 30.30 -1.13
CA TYR A 62 -14.81 29.27 -2.09
C TYR A 62 -15.30 29.87 -3.42
N PRO A 63 -14.39 30.48 -4.22
CA PRO A 63 -14.72 31.27 -5.42
C PRO A 63 -15.17 30.44 -6.65
N HIS A 64 -15.71 29.25 -6.41
CA HIS A 64 -16.30 28.36 -7.41
C HIS A 64 -17.56 27.76 -6.77
N SER A 65 -18.64 27.62 -7.55
CA SER A 65 -19.86 26.99 -7.05
C SER A 65 -19.63 25.53 -6.69
N LYS A 66 -20.43 24.99 -5.77
CA LYS A 66 -20.56 23.53 -5.56
C LYS A 66 -21.00 22.79 -6.84
N ASP A 67 -21.55 23.49 -7.82
CA ASP A 67 -21.92 22.93 -9.12
C ASP A 67 -20.71 22.70 -10.04
N ASP A 68 -19.63 23.48 -9.86
CA ASP A 68 -18.35 23.29 -10.57
C ASP A 68 -17.62 22.02 -10.10
N LEU A 69 -17.96 21.49 -8.92
CA LEU A 69 -17.47 20.21 -8.44
C LEU A 69 -18.12 19.06 -9.21
N THR A 70 -17.27 18.33 -9.94
CA THR A 70 -17.64 17.11 -10.67
C THR A 70 -16.88 15.89 -10.15
N LYS A 71 -17.42 14.69 -10.41
CA LYS A 71 -16.78 13.40 -10.07
C LYS A 71 -15.34 13.32 -10.62
N LEU A 72 -15.09 13.84 -11.82
CA LEU A 72 -13.77 13.86 -12.44
C LEU A 72 -12.76 14.73 -11.66
N ILE A 73 -13.18 15.92 -11.23
CA ILE A 73 -12.34 16.88 -10.48
C ILE A 73 -11.86 16.27 -9.16
N ILE A 74 -12.78 15.70 -8.36
CA ILE A 74 -12.42 15.06 -7.08
C ILE A 74 -11.63 13.75 -7.27
N THR A 75 -11.96 12.94 -8.29
CA THR A 75 -11.23 11.69 -8.58
C THR A 75 -9.77 12.00 -8.92
N THR A 76 -9.55 13.02 -9.74
CA THR A 76 -8.22 13.48 -10.13
C THR A 76 -7.44 14.02 -8.93
N LYS A 77 -8.09 14.84 -8.09
CA LYS A 77 -7.47 15.39 -6.88
C LYS A 77 -7.09 14.31 -5.86
N LEU A 78 -8.01 13.43 -5.49
CA LEU A 78 -7.74 12.37 -4.51
C LEU A 78 -6.66 11.40 -4.97
N LYS A 79 -6.66 11.01 -6.26
CA LYS A 79 -5.56 10.20 -6.84
C LYS A 79 -4.22 10.92 -6.77
N ALA A 80 -4.18 12.22 -7.08
CA ALA A 80 -2.95 13.02 -7.02
C ALA A 80 -2.42 13.20 -5.59
N ILE A 81 -3.31 13.36 -4.59
CA ILE A 81 -2.92 13.41 -3.17
C ILE A 81 -2.39 12.05 -2.73
N ARG A 82 -3.12 10.95 -2.97
CA ARG A 82 -2.67 9.58 -2.62
C ARG A 82 -1.31 9.25 -3.22
N LEU A 83 -1.06 9.61 -4.48
CA LEU A 83 0.23 9.38 -5.13
C LEU A 83 1.37 10.09 -4.40
N LYS A 84 1.18 11.38 -4.07
CA LYS A 84 2.16 12.18 -3.32
C LYS A 84 2.34 11.70 -1.88
N TYR A 85 1.26 11.24 -1.24
CA TYR A 85 1.32 10.63 0.09
C TYR A 85 2.17 9.35 0.08
N ARG A 86 1.96 8.45 -0.89
CA ARG A 86 2.82 7.26 -1.06
C ARG A 86 4.28 7.65 -1.25
N HIS A 87 4.59 8.59 -2.14
CA HIS A 87 5.99 9.04 -2.31
C HIS A 87 6.62 9.58 -1.02
N ALA A 88 5.83 10.23 -0.15
CA ALA A 88 6.28 10.69 1.16
C ALA A 88 6.56 9.53 2.13
N VAL A 89 5.72 8.50 2.14
CA VAL A 89 5.93 7.25 2.89
C VAL A 89 7.15 6.49 2.35
N ASP A 90 7.19 6.22 1.04
CA ASP A 90 8.23 5.45 0.35
C ASP A 90 9.63 6.07 0.52
N SER A 91 9.71 7.40 0.62
CA SER A 91 10.98 8.14 0.83
C SER A 91 11.34 8.37 2.30
N GLY A 92 10.47 8.00 3.24
CA GLY A 92 10.61 8.29 4.67
C GLY A 92 10.58 9.78 5.03
N LYS A 93 10.17 10.65 4.10
CA LYS A 93 10.24 12.12 4.25
C LYS A 93 8.88 12.75 4.01
N ARG A 94 8.33 13.39 5.04
CA ARG A 94 7.04 14.11 4.98
C ARG A 94 7.12 15.40 4.13
N SER A 95 8.32 15.96 3.93
CA SER A 95 8.59 17.13 3.08
C SER A 95 9.00 16.74 1.65
N GLY A 96 8.96 17.70 0.71
CA GLY A 96 9.36 17.51 -0.69
C GLY A 96 8.26 17.02 -1.64
N HIS A 97 7.23 16.33 -1.12
CA HIS A 97 6.15 15.74 -1.94
C HIS A 97 4.95 16.66 -2.21
N GLY A 98 5.04 17.92 -1.76
CA GLY A 98 4.09 18.99 -2.05
C GLY A 98 3.23 19.41 -0.86
N ARG A 99 2.81 20.68 -0.87
CA ARG A 99 2.16 21.39 0.26
C ARG A 99 0.99 20.63 0.90
N VAL A 100 0.09 20.05 0.10
CA VAL A 100 -1.08 19.30 0.62
C VAL A 100 -0.66 18.12 1.50
N VAL A 101 0.34 17.34 1.09
CA VAL A 101 0.80 16.18 1.88
C VAL A 101 1.59 16.63 3.10
N LEU A 102 2.30 17.76 3.02
CA LEU A 102 2.99 18.35 4.17
C LEU A 102 2.01 18.83 5.25
N LEU A 103 0.93 19.52 4.86
CA LEU A 103 -0.07 20.07 5.79
C LEU A 103 -1.01 18.99 6.37
N TYR A 104 -1.48 18.08 5.54
CA TYR A 104 -2.54 17.13 5.89
C TYR A 104 -2.03 15.68 5.95
N PHE A 105 -0.76 15.47 6.34
CA PHE A 105 -0.14 14.13 6.33
C PHE A 105 -0.92 13.11 7.18
N GLU A 106 -1.26 13.49 8.41
CA GLU A 106 -1.93 12.60 9.38
C GLU A 106 -3.31 12.20 8.90
N LEU A 107 -4.01 13.12 8.24
CA LEU A 107 -5.30 12.84 7.61
C LEU A 107 -5.14 11.94 6.37
N CYS A 108 -4.08 12.13 5.57
CA CYS A 108 -3.73 11.20 4.48
C CYS A 108 -3.38 9.79 5.00
N GLU A 109 -2.74 9.70 6.16
CA GLU A 109 -2.42 8.45 6.85
C GLU A 109 -3.67 7.77 7.42
N GLN A 110 -4.59 8.52 8.02
CA GLN A 110 -5.90 8.00 8.45
C GLN A 110 -6.72 7.47 7.27
N ILE A 111 -6.57 8.04 6.07
CA ILE A 111 -7.25 7.57 4.85
C ILE A 111 -6.50 6.36 4.21
N TRP A 112 -5.17 6.39 4.06
CA TRP A 112 -4.40 5.44 3.24
C TRP A 112 -3.24 4.70 3.93
N GLY A 113 -2.92 4.99 5.19
CA GLY A 113 -1.78 4.43 5.92
C GLY A 113 -1.91 2.95 6.35
N GLY A 114 -3.03 2.30 5.98
CA GLY A 114 -3.32 0.91 6.35
C GLY A 114 -3.65 0.72 7.83
N SER A 115 -3.81 -0.54 8.24
CA SER A 115 -3.71 -0.94 9.65
C SER A 115 -2.27 -1.38 9.93
N PRO A 116 -1.67 -1.10 11.10
CA PRO A 116 -0.26 -1.40 11.41
C PRO A 116 0.16 -2.89 11.41
N ALA A 117 -0.69 -3.82 10.98
CA ALA A 117 -0.54 -5.26 11.14
C ALA A 117 0.52 -5.92 10.22
N VAL A 118 1.11 -5.18 9.28
CA VAL A 118 2.23 -5.66 8.45
C VAL A 118 3.34 -4.61 8.43
N THR A 119 3.97 -4.41 9.60
CA THR A 119 5.41 -4.13 9.57
C THR A 119 6.10 -5.37 9.00
N THR A 120 6.96 -5.16 8.01
CA THR A 120 7.66 -6.23 7.28
C THR A 120 8.43 -7.13 8.24
N ILE A 121 8.14 -8.44 8.26
CA ILE A 121 9.04 -9.43 8.87
C ILE A 121 10.35 -9.39 8.08
N ASN A 122 11.37 -8.75 8.66
CA ASN A 122 12.71 -8.70 8.09
C ASN A 122 13.37 -10.08 8.22
N CYS A 123 13.02 -10.98 7.29
CA CYS A 123 13.50 -12.35 7.27
C CYS A 123 14.95 -12.41 6.76
N GLY A 124 15.88 -11.96 7.59
CA GLY A 124 17.32 -12.15 7.39
C GLY A 124 17.69 -13.61 7.65
N ILE A 125 17.53 -14.47 6.63
CA ILE A 125 18.10 -15.82 6.65
C ILE A 125 19.58 -15.70 6.24
N GLU A 126 20.44 -15.48 7.23
CA GLU A 126 21.89 -15.48 7.06
C GLU A 126 22.41 -16.93 6.90
N THR A 127 22.35 -17.47 5.69
CA THR A 127 23.01 -18.75 5.38
C THR A 127 24.49 -18.51 5.05
N SER A 128 25.33 -18.58 6.08
CA SER A 128 26.79 -18.57 5.95
C SER A 128 27.29 -19.82 5.22
N GLY A 129 27.49 -19.71 3.90
CA GLY A 129 28.07 -20.78 3.08
C GLY A 129 29.55 -21.00 3.38
N ILE A 130 29.87 -22.05 4.14
CA ILE A 130 31.26 -22.44 4.43
C ILE A 130 31.84 -23.18 3.22
N ASN A 131 32.76 -22.53 2.49
CA ASN A 131 33.36 -23.09 1.29
C ASN A 131 34.79 -23.63 1.53
N ASN A 132 34.90 -24.95 1.67
CA ASN A 132 35.93 -25.84 1.10
C ASN A 132 37.43 -25.44 1.14
N HIS A 133 38.26 -26.28 1.80
CA HIS A 133 39.39 -26.90 1.09
C HIS A 133 39.85 -28.27 1.66
N ARG A 134 40.45 -29.11 0.80
CA ARG A 134 40.79 -30.54 1.00
C ARG A 134 42.15 -30.83 1.65
N SER A 135 42.28 -32.10 2.11
CA SER A 135 43.48 -32.92 2.42
C SER A 135 43.93 -32.94 3.90
N THR A 136 44.42 -34.04 4.52
CA THR A 136 44.76 -35.41 4.02
C THR A 136 44.70 -36.51 5.12
N THR A 137 45.03 -37.76 4.73
CA THR A 137 45.45 -38.98 5.49
C THR A 137 46.33 -38.72 6.74
N ASP A 138 46.30 -39.51 7.83
CA ASP A 138 46.66 -40.95 7.90
C ASP A 138 46.28 -41.64 9.27
N ASP A 139 46.54 -42.95 9.39
CA ASP A 139 46.13 -43.95 10.42
C ASP A 139 46.49 -43.76 11.92
N SER A 140 45.62 -44.27 12.83
CA SER A 140 46.00 -45.07 14.04
C SER A 140 44.79 -45.57 14.91
N TYR A 141 44.88 -46.83 15.37
CA TYR A 141 43.86 -47.79 15.88
C TYR A 141 43.07 -47.53 17.22
N PRO A 142 42.06 -48.37 17.60
CA PRO A 142 40.94 -48.10 18.54
C PRO A 142 41.03 -48.86 19.91
N PRO A 143 40.02 -48.80 20.83
CA PRO A 143 38.80 -49.68 20.83
C PRO A 143 37.50 -48.93 21.29
N GLY A 144 36.28 -49.47 21.40
CA GLY A 144 35.65 -50.80 21.31
C GLY A 144 34.16 -50.73 21.77
N LEU A 145 33.46 -51.88 21.93
CA LEU A 145 32.04 -52.05 22.34
C LEU A 145 31.02 -51.64 21.25
N ASN A 146 30.37 -52.57 20.52
CA ASN A 146 29.11 -53.30 20.83
C ASN A 146 27.92 -52.36 21.19
N GLU A 147 26.70 -52.53 20.67
CA GLU A 147 25.92 -53.77 20.52
C GLU A 147 24.98 -53.76 19.27
N SER A 148 24.66 -54.97 18.82
CA SER A 148 24.06 -55.40 17.55
C SER A 148 22.59 -55.07 17.24
N TYR A 149 22.24 -54.99 15.94
CA TYR A 149 21.23 -55.79 15.18
C TYR A 149 20.60 -54.98 14.01
N GLN A 150 20.90 -55.31 12.73
CA GLN A 150 20.07 -56.16 11.81
C GLN A 150 18.66 -55.56 11.58
N MET A 151 18.19 -55.11 10.41
CA MET A 151 18.06 -55.67 9.04
C MET A 151 17.30 -54.58 8.20
N LYS A 152 17.09 -54.58 6.87
CA LYS A 152 17.38 -55.50 5.75
C LYS A 152 17.34 -54.68 4.44
N ASP A 153 18.14 -55.08 3.46
CA ASP A 153 17.94 -54.71 2.05
C ASP A 153 16.71 -55.46 1.48
N SER A 154 15.94 -54.83 0.58
CA SER A 154 15.28 -55.51 -0.55
C SER A 154 14.63 -54.51 -1.52
N SER A 155 15.34 -54.23 -2.61
CA SER A 155 14.85 -54.20 -4.00
C SER A 155 13.36 -53.94 -4.29
N LEU A 156 13.10 -53.06 -5.26
CA LEU A 156 12.57 -53.51 -6.56
C LEU A 156 12.87 -52.50 -7.68
N ASN A 157 13.70 -52.92 -8.63
CA ASN A 157 13.81 -52.26 -9.93
C ASN A 157 12.52 -52.53 -10.74
N LEU A 158 11.91 -51.51 -11.33
CA LEU A 158 11.18 -51.70 -12.58
C LEU A 158 11.64 -50.71 -13.64
N HIS A 159 11.88 -51.27 -14.81
CA HIS A 159 12.67 -50.73 -15.89
C HIS A 159 11.78 -50.12 -16.99
N ARG A 160 12.38 -49.37 -17.91
CA ARG A 160 11.88 -48.94 -19.25
C ARG A 160 10.93 -47.72 -19.32
N LYS A 161 10.93 -46.89 -20.38
CA LYS A 161 11.87 -46.65 -21.52
C LYS A 161 11.26 -45.50 -22.38
N ILE A 162 12.04 -44.48 -22.80
CA ILE A 162 12.04 -43.77 -24.13
C ILE A 162 10.69 -43.27 -24.71
N SER A 163 10.51 -42.10 -25.34
CA SER A 163 11.35 -40.91 -25.64
C SER A 163 10.43 -39.80 -26.16
N SER A 164 10.95 -38.57 -26.17
CA SER A 164 10.67 -37.44 -27.09
C SER A 164 9.26 -36.86 -27.23
#